data_AF-A0A1Y3ARY6-F1
#
_entry.id   AF-A0A1Y3ARY6-F1
#
_cell.length_a   1.000
_cell.length_b   1.000
_cell.length_c   1.000
_cell.angle_alpha   90.00
_cell.angle_beta   90.00
_cell.angle_gamma   90.00
#
_symmetry.space_group_name_H-M   'P 1'
#
loop_
_entity.id
_entity.type
_entity.pdbx_description
1 polymer ?
#
loop_
_entity_poly.entity_id
_entity_poly.type
_entity_poly.pdbx_seq_one_letter_code
_entity_poly.pdbx_strand_id
1 'polypeptide(L)'
;MEGIGHVQACLGLANALRKRNHRITFLIGSEYRGNFRKHGHDELILLDDGEDPKMFEKSMNKTDIDDGDDEQHPVLPLIVSRLQKSIVLQHKTPKEKLELRDNAMFKRIYEKMKRLNGKINQLIDEHCPDMIIIDHFIIPPSIAFRSNTPWIFLFSGCPDFLYNSEELPPLMSGNFCVC
;
A
#
# COMPACT_ATOMS: atom_id res chain seq x y z
N MET A 1 -1.94 -4.34 -2.33
CA MET A 1 -0.61 -4.44 -1.73
C MET A 1 -0.38 -3.11 -1.06
N GLU A 2 -0.68 -2.99 0.23
CA GLU A 2 -0.40 -1.77 0.97
C GLU A 2 1.11 -1.74 1.19
N GLY A 3 1.79 -0.74 0.63
CA GLY A 3 3.24 -0.60 0.79
C GLY A 3 3.57 -0.06 2.18
N ILE A 4 4.66 -0.56 2.78
CA ILE A 4 5.15 -0.10 4.10
C ILE A 4 5.33 1.42 4.13
N GLY A 5 5.74 2.05 3.03
CA GLY A 5 5.86 3.52 2.93
C GLY A 5 4.56 4.25 3.26
N HIS A 6 3.44 3.85 2.64
CA HIS A 6 2.12 4.44 2.89
C HIS A 6 1.68 4.26 4.34
N VAL A 7 1.91 3.06 4.90
CA VAL A 7 1.58 2.74 6.29
C VAL A 7 2.34 3.65 7.26
N GLN A 8 3.65 3.82 7.06
CA GLN A 8 4.48 4.63 7.95
C GLN A 8 4.16 6.12 7.84
N ALA A 9 3.86 6.61 6.64
CA ALA A 9 3.45 8.00 6.44
C ALA A 9 2.15 8.32 7.20
N CYS A 10 1.12 7.48 7.04
CA CYS A 10 -0.13 7.61 7.79
C CYS A 10 0.09 7.48 9.31
N LEU A 11 0.93 6.54 9.76
CA LEU A 11 1.24 6.36 11.18
C LEU A 11 1.93 7.59 11.79
N GLY A 12 2.88 8.19 11.07
CA GLY A 12 3.55 9.42 11.49
C GLY A 12 2.57 10.57 11.69
N LEU A 13 1.69 10.79 10.72
CA LEU A 13 0.65 11.83 10.80
C LEU A 13 -0.38 11.53 11.90
N ALA A 14 -0.85 10.29 12.00
CA ALA A 14 -1.77 9.84 13.04
C ALA A 14 -1.22 10.10 14.45
N ASN A 15 0.06 9.81 14.68
CA ASN A 15 0.72 10.07 15.96
C ASN A 15 0.76 11.57 16.28
N ALA A 16 0.95 12.43 15.28
CA ALA A 16 0.92 13.88 15.47
C ALA A 16 -0.49 14.42 15.78
N LEU A 17 -1.53 13.83 15.18
CA LEU A 17 -2.92 14.18 15.44
C LEU A 17 -3.39 13.67 16.81
N ARG A 18 -3.02 12.45 17.19
CA ARG A 18 -3.35 11.88 18.50
C ARG A 18 -2.78 12.71 19.66
N LYS A 19 -1.57 13.28 19.51
CA LYS A 19 -0.99 14.23 20.48
C LYS A 19 -1.84 15.49 20.71
N ARG A 20 -2.75 15.80 19.79
CA ARG A 20 -3.72 16.91 19.86
C ARG A 20 -5.12 16.44 20.29
N ASN A 21 -5.22 15.24 20.86
CA ASN A 21 -6.46 14.61 21.34
C ASN A 21 -7.46 14.23 20.25
N HIS A 22 -7.01 14.04 19.00
CA HIS A 22 -7.84 13.42 17.98
C HIS A 22 -7.91 11.90 18.18
N ARG A 23 -9.11 11.34 18.03
CA ARG A 23 -9.32 9.88 17.95
C ARG A 23 -8.98 9.42 16.53
N ILE A 24 -8.09 8.44 16.41
CA ILE A 24 -7.64 7.94 15.12
C ILE A 24 -8.10 6.50 14.94
N THR A 25 -8.72 6.24 13.80
CA THR A 25 -9.12 4.90 13.36
C THR A 25 -8.50 4.61 12.01
N PHE A 26 -7.80 3.48 11.91
CA PHE A 26 -7.19 3.02 10.67
C PHE A 26 -8.12 2.04 9.95
N LEU A 27 -8.52 2.35 8.71
CA LEU A 27 -9.18 1.41 7.81
C LEU A 27 -8.10 0.61 7.05
N ILE A 28 -7.98 -0.69 7.33
CA ILE A 28 -6.83 -1.51 6.90
C ILE A 28 -7.27 -2.87 6.39
N GLY A 29 -6.49 -3.45 5.48
CA GLY A 29 -6.62 -4.86 5.14
C GLY A 29 -6.44 -5.79 6.33
N SER A 30 -7.01 -7.00 6.24
CA SER A 30 -6.93 -8.02 7.31
C SER A 30 -5.50 -8.43 7.64
N GLU A 31 -4.57 -8.28 6.70
CA GLU A 31 -3.15 -8.58 6.85
C GLU A 31 -2.42 -7.65 7.85
N TYR A 32 -2.96 -6.46 8.15
CA TYR A 32 -2.35 -5.49 9.07
C TYR A 32 -3.01 -5.43 10.45
N ARG A 33 -3.96 -6.34 10.73
CA ARG A 33 -4.69 -6.37 11.99
C ARG A 33 -3.75 -6.38 13.21
N GLY A 34 -3.99 -5.48 14.16
CA GLY A 34 -3.20 -5.33 15.38
C GLY A 34 -1.96 -4.45 15.26
N ASN A 35 -1.53 -4.07 14.05
CA ASN A 35 -0.34 -3.26 13.85
C ASN A 35 -0.49 -1.80 14.30
N PHE A 36 -1.71 -1.28 14.37
CA PHE A 36 -1.99 0.10 14.78
C PHE A 36 -2.51 0.17 16.21
N ARG A 37 -3.19 -0.88 16.70
CA ARG A 37 -3.58 -1.02 18.11
C ARG A 37 -2.40 -0.89 19.08
N LYS A 38 -1.25 -1.47 18.73
CA LYS A 38 -0.01 -1.34 19.54
C LYS A 38 0.50 0.10 19.67
N HIS A 39 0.08 0.99 18.78
CA HIS A 39 0.40 2.42 18.80
C HIS A 39 -0.72 3.28 19.42
N GLY A 40 -1.77 2.65 19.97
CA GLY A 40 -2.89 3.32 20.62
C GLY A 40 -3.94 3.88 19.67
N HIS A 41 -4.06 3.32 18.45
CA HIS A 41 -5.07 3.72 17.46
C HIS A 41 -6.12 2.61 17.27
N ASP A 42 -7.35 3.02 16.94
CA ASP A 42 -8.43 2.09 16.60
C ASP A 42 -8.23 1.50 15.19
N GLU A 43 -8.85 0.36 14.91
CA GLU A 43 -8.72 -0.35 13.63
C GLU A 43 -10.10 -0.81 13.12
N LEU A 44 -10.39 -0.50 11.85
CA LEU A 44 -11.48 -1.07 11.07
C LEU A 44 -10.90 -2.01 10.02
N ILE A 45 -11.35 -3.26 10.05
CA ILE A 45 -10.81 -4.29 9.18
C ILE A 45 -11.64 -4.37 7.90
N LEU A 46 -10.98 -4.08 6.78
CA LEU A 46 -11.52 -4.24 5.44
C LEU A 46 -11.30 -5.67 4.98
N LEU A 47 -12.37 -6.46 4.98
CA LEU A 47 -12.35 -7.84 4.49
C LEU A 47 -12.46 -7.85 2.95
N ASP A 48 -11.48 -8.45 2.29
CA ASP A 48 -11.52 -8.72 0.85
C ASP A 48 -12.00 -10.15 0.63
N ASP A 49 -13.26 -10.31 0.21
CA ASP A 49 -13.85 -11.64 -0.07
C ASP A 49 -13.51 -12.11 -1.50
N GLY A 50 -12.85 -11.25 -2.28
CA GLY A 50 -12.33 -11.64 -3.58
C GLY A 50 -11.09 -12.48 -3.37
N GLU A 51 -11.14 -13.75 -3.78
CA GLU A 51 -9.94 -14.56 -3.94
C GLU A 51 -8.89 -13.75 -4.74
N ASP A 52 -7.68 -13.65 -4.19
CA ASP A 52 -6.49 -13.61 -5.03
C ASP A 52 -5.87 -15.02 -4.92
N PRO A 53 -6.41 -16.03 -5.64
CA PRO A 53 -6.29 -17.43 -5.23
C PRO A 53 -4.91 -18.05 -5.49
N LYS A 54 -3.84 -17.29 -5.78
CA LYS A 54 -2.56 -17.90 -6.21
C LYS A 54 -1.29 -17.14 -5.82
N MET A 55 -1.22 -16.54 -4.63
CA MET A 55 0.06 -15.98 -4.15
C MET A 55 0.63 -16.63 -2.89
N PHE A 56 -0.18 -17.32 -2.06
CA PHE A 56 0.31 -17.98 -0.84
C PHE A 56 0.27 -19.52 -0.86
N GLU A 57 -0.51 -20.16 -1.75
CA GLU A 57 -0.64 -21.62 -1.72
C GLU A 57 0.50 -22.40 -2.39
N LYS A 58 1.35 -21.78 -3.21
CA LYS A 58 2.38 -22.54 -3.95
C LYS A 58 3.71 -22.74 -3.21
N SER A 59 3.73 -22.71 -1.88
CA SER A 59 4.93 -23.03 -1.10
C SER A 59 4.66 -23.72 0.23
N MET A 60 3.65 -24.60 0.29
CA MET A 60 3.50 -25.52 1.42
C MET A 60 3.23 -26.96 0.98
N ASN A 61 4.10 -27.49 0.12
CA ASN A 61 4.37 -28.93 0.15
C ASN A 61 5.57 -29.14 1.07
N LYS A 62 5.29 -29.46 2.34
CA LYS A 62 6.26 -29.96 3.32
C LYS A 62 6.67 -31.39 2.92
N THR A 63 7.97 -31.58 2.78
CA THR A 63 8.80 -32.80 2.96
C THR A 63 10.22 -32.23 2.75
N ASP A 64 11.11 -32.09 3.71
CA ASP A 64 11.36 -32.85 4.93
C ASP A 64 11.95 -31.94 6.02
N ILE A 65 11.89 -32.42 7.25
CA ILE A 65 12.46 -31.82 8.46
C ILE A 65 13.98 -31.94 8.39
N ASP A 66 14.70 -30.83 8.51
CA ASP A 66 16.06 -30.83 9.06
C ASP A 66 16.24 -29.55 9.89
N ASP A 67 16.57 -29.76 11.16
CA ASP A 67 16.78 -28.72 12.17
C ASP A 67 18.17 -28.11 11.98
N GLY A 68 18.22 -26.86 11.52
CA GLY A 68 19.45 -26.09 11.41
C GLY A 68 19.16 -24.59 11.47
N ASP A 69 19.76 -23.93 12.47
CA ASP A 69 19.77 -22.48 12.69
C ASP A 69 19.99 -21.70 11.38
N ASP A 70 18.95 -21.04 10.88
CA ASP A 70 19.07 -19.79 10.12
C ASP A 70 17.69 -19.12 10.09
N GLU A 71 17.50 -18.05 10.87
CA GLU A 71 16.31 -17.20 10.86
C GLU A 71 16.23 -16.38 9.54
N GLN A 72 16.14 -17.05 8.39
CA GLN A 72 15.74 -16.37 7.15
C GLN A 72 14.23 -16.51 6.98
N HIS A 73 13.53 -15.42 7.33
CA HIS A 73 12.10 -15.29 7.12
C HIS A 73 11.75 -15.73 5.68
N PRO A 74 10.84 -16.70 5.46
CA PRO A 74 10.63 -17.40 4.18
C PRO A 74 10.17 -16.51 3.02
N VAL A 75 9.94 -15.22 3.30
CA VAL A 75 9.52 -14.19 2.36
C VAL A 75 10.72 -13.46 1.75
N LEU A 76 11.89 -13.44 2.40
CA LEU A 76 13.11 -12.79 1.91
C LEU A 76 13.56 -13.36 0.55
N PRO A 77 13.63 -14.69 0.31
CA PRO A 77 14.06 -15.23 -0.98
C PRO A 77 13.07 -14.90 -2.11
N LEU A 78 11.77 -14.83 -1.79
CA LEU A 78 10.71 -14.48 -2.74
C LEU A 78 10.70 -12.99 -3.09
N ILE A 79 10.96 -12.12 -2.10
CA ILE A 79 11.12 -10.68 -2.32
C ILE A 79 12.39 -10.43 -3.14
N VAL A 80 13.53 -11.02 -2.77
CA VAL A 80 14.81 -10.86 -3.49
C VAL A 80 14.70 -11.36 -4.93
N SER A 81 14.14 -12.54 -5.17
CA SER A 81 13.97 -13.06 -6.53
C SER A 81 12.98 -12.26 -7.39
N ARG A 82 11.96 -11.65 -6.79
CA ARG A 82 11.05 -10.71 -7.48
C ARG A 82 11.70 -9.36 -7.73
N LEU A 83 12.47 -8.87 -6.78
CA LEU A 83 13.25 -7.65 -6.88
C LEU A 83 14.28 -7.78 -8.02
N GLN A 84 15.06 -8.87 -8.05
CA GLN A 84 16.00 -9.19 -9.13
C GLN A 84 15.33 -9.28 -10.51
N LYS A 85 14.10 -9.82 -10.57
CA LYS A 85 13.31 -9.89 -11.81
C LYS A 85 12.58 -8.59 -12.14
N SER A 86 12.41 -7.69 -11.17
CA SER A 86 11.74 -6.42 -11.38
C SER A 86 12.59 -5.54 -12.30
N ILE A 87 11.92 -4.82 -13.18
CA ILE A 87 12.54 -3.82 -14.07
C ILE A 87 13.38 -2.83 -13.27
N VAL A 88 13.08 -2.63 -11.98
CA VAL A 88 13.78 -1.72 -11.07
C VAL A 88 15.25 -2.10 -10.84
N LEU A 89 15.57 -3.40 -10.72
CA LEU A 89 16.94 -3.87 -10.43
C LEU A 89 17.67 -4.46 -11.64
N GLN A 90 17.05 -4.45 -12.82
CA GLN A 90 17.77 -4.76 -14.05
C GLN A 90 18.82 -3.67 -14.33
N HIS A 91 20.00 -4.07 -14.80
CA HIS A 91 21.04 -3.18 -15.33
C HIS A 91 20.62 -2.57 -16.68
N LYS A 92 19.56 -1.77 -16.63
CA LYS A 92 19.01 -1.01 -17.74
C LYS A 92 18.99 0.46 -17.37
N THR A 93 19.13 1.33 -18.35
CA THR A 93 18.98 2.76 -18.15
C THR A 93 17.53 3.09 -17.74
N PRO A 94 17.29 4.19 -17.01
CA PRO A 94 15.93 4.64 -16.69
C PRO A 94 14.98 4.72 -17.89
N LYS A 95 15.51 5.10 -19.06
CA LYS A 95 14.76 5.17 -20.32
C LYS A 95 14.26 3.79 -20.78
N GLU A 96 15.15 2.79 -20.83
CA GLU A 96 14.77 1.42 -21.20
C GLU A 96 13.80 0.80 -20.18
N LYS A 97 13.92 1.15 -18.90
CA LYS A 97 12.98 0.71 -17.86
C LYS A 97 11.57 1.27 -18.08
N LEU A 98 11.46 2.50 -18.60
CA LEU A 98 10.18 3.12 -18.92
C LEU A 98 9.46 2.40 -20.07
N GLU A 99 10.21 1.95 -21.09
CA GLU A 99 9.66 1.21 -22.24
C GLU A 99 9.14 -0.18 -21.84
N LEU A 100 9.70 -0.78 -20.79
CA LEU A 100 9.28 -2.08 -20.27
C LEU A 100 8.15 -1.99 -19.24
N ARG A 101 7.72 -0.76 -18.90
CA ARG A 101 6.75 -0.52 -17.83
C ARG A 101 5.37 -1.05 -18.22
N ASP A 102 5.00 -2.19 -17.65
CA ASP A 102 3.64 -2.71 -17.72
C ASP A 102 2.75 -2.03 -16.66
N ASN A 103 1.53 -1.68 -17.06
CA ASN A 103 0.49 -1.13 -16.17
C ASN A 103 -0.21 -2.21 -15.32
N ALA A 104 0.20 -3.48 -15.40
CA ALA A 104 -0.39 -4.57 -14.62
C ALA A 104 -0.50 -4.30 -13.12
N MET A 105 0.48 -3.60 -12.51
CA MET A 105 0.40 -3.21 -11.10
C MET A 105 -0.81 -2.29 -10.84
N PHE A 106 -0.90 -1.17 -11.58
CA PHE A 106 -2.01 -0.22 -11.43
C PHE A 106 -3.36 -0.85 -11.77
N LYS A 107 -3.41 -1.74 -12.77
CA LYS A 107 -4.63 -2.48 -13.12
C LYS A 107 -5.10 -3.37 -11.95
N ARG A 108 -4.18 -4.09 -11.29
CA ARG A 108 -4.52 -4.90 -10.11
C ARG A 108 -5.03 -4.05 -8.94
N ILE A 109 -4.38 -2.91 -8.69
CA ILE A 109 -4.82 -1.97 -7.65
C ILE A 109 -6.22 -1.43 -7.98
N TYR A 110 -6.46 -1.07 -9.24
CA TYR A 110 -7.76 -0.58 -9.71
C TYR A 110 -8.87 -1.63 -9.54
N GLU A 111 -8.66 -2.87 -9.98
CA GLU A 111 -9.67 -3.92 -9.82
C GLU A 111 -9.93 -4.25 -8.34
N LYS A 112 -8.89 -4.29 -7.50
CA LYS A 112 -9.06 -4.44 -6.05
C LYS A 112 -9.91 -3.29 -5.48
N MET A 113 -9.60 -2.05 -5.85
CA MET A 113 -10.33 -0.88 -5.40
C MET A 113 -11.80 -0.89 -5.83
N LYS A 114 -12.07 -1.30 -7.07
CA LYS A 114 -13.43 -1.42 -7.61
C LYS A 114 -14.28 -2.40 -6.81
N ARG A 115 -13.73 -3.56 -6.41
CA ARG A 115 -14.44 -4.54 -5.57
C ARG A 115 -14.69 -4.00 -4.16
N LEU A 116 -13.69 -3.35 -3.57
CA LEU A 116 -13.74 -2.92 -2.17
C LEU A 116 -14.53 -1.62 -1.97
N ASN A 117 -14.77 -0.84 -3.02
CA ASN A 117 -15.40 0.48 -2.93
C ASN A 117 -16.73 0.47 -2.17
N GLY A 118 -17.59 -0.54 -2.38
CA GLY A 118 -18.87 -0.67 -1.68
C GLY A 118 -18.70 -0.91 -0.18
N LYS A 119 -17.77 -1.79 0.21
CA LYS A 119 -17.45 -2.06 1.62
C LYS A 119 -16.81 -0.87 2.32
N ILE A 120 -15.91 -0.18 1.62
CA ILE A 120 -15.30 1.07 2.12
C ILE A 120 -16.41 2.09 2.40
N ASN A 121 -17.38 2.24 1.51
CA ASN A 121 -18.51 3.15 1.72
C ASN A 121 -19.31 2.77 2.97
N GLN A 122 -19.66 1.49 3.12
CA GLN A 122 -20.39 1.00 4.28
C GLN A 122 -19.65 1.25 5.59
N LEU A 123 -18.35 0.94 5.66
CA LEU A 123 -17.54 1.14 6.86
C LEU A 123 -17.41 2.63 7.24
N ILE A 124 -17.33 3.52 6.24
CA ILE A 124 -17.33 4.97 6.49
C ILE A 124 -18.70 5.42 7.01
N ASP A 125 -19.80 4.91 6.44
CA ASP A 125 -21.17 5.22 6.88
C ASP A 125 -21.39 4.78 8.33
N GLU A 126 -20.93 3.57 8.69
CA GLU A 126 -21.06 3.03 10.05
C GLU A 126 -20.16 3.75 11.06
N HIS A 127 -18.93 4.11 10.67
CA HIS A 127 -17.97 4.75 11.57
C HIS A 127 -18.20 6.26 11.73
N CYS A 128 -18.80 6.92 10.74
CA CYS A 128 -19.03 8.37 10.70
C CYS A 128 -17.79 9.21 11.08
N PRO A 129 -16.68 9.13 10.33
CA PRO A 129 -15.50 9.95 10.62
C PRO A 129 -15.73 11.43 10.29
N ASP A 130 -15.12 12.33 11.09
CA ASP A 130 -15.13 13.78 10.84
C ASP A 130 -14.22 14.18 9.67
N MET A 131 -13.19 13.39 9.39
CA MET A 131 -12.22 13.62 8.33
C MET A 131 -11.59 12.30 7.90
N ILE A 132 -11.28 12.17 6.61
CA ILE A 132 -10.57 11.02 6.05
C ILE A 132 -9.18 11.46 5.57
N ILE A 133 -8.16 10.68 5.89
CA ILE A 133 -6.82 10.87 5.34
C ILE A 133 -6.46 9.61 4.56
N ILE A 134 -6.02 9.77 3.32
CA ILE A 134 -5.72 8.64 2.44
C ILE A 134 -4.34 8.81 1.79
N ASP A 135 -3.50 7.79 1.97
CA ASP A 135 -2.25 7.60 1.24
C ASP A 135 -2.34 6.32 0.41
N HIS A 136 -2.86 6.47 -0.81
CA HIS A 136 -3.07 5.36 -1.73
C HIS A 136 -3.00 5.84 -3.18
N PHE A 137 -2.46 5.03 -4.09
CA PHE A 137 -2.29 5.39 -5.50
C PHE A 137 -3.61 5.70 -6.24
N ILE A 138 -4.70 5.10 -5.80
CA ILE A 138 -6.04 5.28 -6.37
C ILE A 138 -6.98 5.68 -5.25
N ILE A 139 -7.64 6.82 -5.38
CA ILE A 139 -8.63 7.27 -4.41
C ILE A 139 -9.96 6.56 -4.71
N PRO A 140 -10.58 5.86 -3.75
CA PRO A 140 -11.88 5.24 -3.94
C PRO A 140 -12.93 6.30 -4.30
N PRO A 141 -13.81 6.03 -5.29
CA PRO A 141 -14.94 6.94 -5.60
C PRO A 141 -15.81 7.27 -4.38
N SER A 142 -15.98 6.32 -3.45
CA SER A 142 -16.73 6.52 -2.20
C SER A 142 -16.12 7.55 -1.25
N ILE A 143 -14.84 7.90 -1.43
CA ILE A 143 -14.15 8.98 -0.70
C ILE A 143 -14.11 10.23 -1.57
N ALA A 144 -13.68 10.10 -2.84
CA ALA A 144 -13.45 11.24 -3.72
C ALA A 144 -14.70 12.12 -3.94
N PHE A 145 -15.87 11.49 -4.11
CA PHE A 145 -17.13 12.19 -4.44
C PHE A 145 -18.06 12.35 -3.23
N ARG A 146 -17.56 12.11 -2.02
CA ARG A 146 -18.35 12.19 -0.80
C ARG A 146 -18.52 13.64 -0.38
N SER A 147 -19.77 14.11 -0.25
CA SER A 147 -20.06 15.52 0.07
C SER A 147 -19.88 15.86 1.56
N ASN A 148 -20.17 14.91 2.45
CA ASN A 148 -20.36 15.21 3.88
C ASN A 148 -19.13 14.94 4.75
N THR A 149 -18.05 14.39 4.18
CA THR A 149 -16.83 14.08 4.93
C THR A 149 -15.63 14.65 4.19
N PRO A 150 -14.93 15.67 4.73
CA PRO A 150 -13.74 16.20 4.10
C PRO A 150 -12.65 15.12 4.07
N TRP A 151 -11.84 15.13 3.01
CA TRP A 151 -10.73 14.20 2.88
C TRP A 151 -9.44 14.91 2.46
N ILE A 152 -8.31 14.38 2.91
CA ILE A 152 -6.96 14.86 2.62
C ILE A 152 -6.20 13.76 1.88
N PHE A 153 -5.64 14.10 0.74
CA PHE A 153 -4.66 13.27 0.06
C PHE A 153 -3.30 13.41 0.73
N LEU A 154 -2.83 12.35 1.37
CA LEU A 154 -1.45 12.24 1.83
C LEU A 154 -0.66 11.51 0.75
N PHE A 155 0.46 12.07 0.32
CA PHE A 155 1.34 11.40 -0.64
C PHE A 155 2.73 11.25 -0.06
N SER A 156 3.15 9.99 0.12
CA SER A 156 4.47 9.65 0.70
C SER A 156 5.56 9.38 -0.33
N GLY A 157 5.21 9.32 -1.61
CA GLY A 157 6.18 9.16 -2.69
C GLY A 157 6.92 10.46 -3.02
N CYS A 158 7.76 10.40 -4.04
CA CYS A 158 8.40 11.59 -4.62
C CYS A 158 7.34 12.55 -5.20
N PRO A 159 7.30 13.82 -4.76
CA PRO A 159 6.22 14.75 -5.08
C PRO A 159 6.23 15.24 -6.54
N ASP A 160 7.12 14.74 -7.40
CA ASP A 160 7.26 15.14 -8.81
C ASP A 160 5.91 15.11 -9.56
N PHE A 161 5.01 14.18 -9.23
CA PHE A 161 3.67 14.09 -9.85
C PHE A 161 2.77 15.32 -9.59
N LEU A 162 3.08 16.14 -8.58
CA LEU A 162 2.35 17.38 -8.29
C LEU A 162 2.67 18.49 -9.30
N TYR A 163 3.77 18.35 -10.03
CA TYR A 163 4.27 19.36 -10.94
C TYR A 163 4.09 18.89 -12.38
N ASN A 164 3.47 19.72 -13.20
CA ASN A 164 3.38 19.50 -14.63
C ASN A 164 4.52 20.26 -15.33
N SER A 165 5.75 19.73 -15.22
CA SER A 165 6.95 20.33 -15.81
C SER A 165 7.70 19.30 -16.66
N GLU A 166 8.13 19.71 -17.85
CA GLU A 166 8.99 18.90 -18.72
C GLU A 166 10.43 18.83 -18.21
N GLU A 167 10.81 19.70 -17.26
CA GLU A 167 12.14 19.70 -16.63
C GLU A 167 12.28 18.60 -15.56
N LEU A 168 11.16 18.02 -15.13
CA LEU A 168 11.16 16.96 -14.12
C LEU A 168 11.26 15.57 -14.77
N PRO A 169 11.93 14.63 -14.10
CA PRO A 169 12.00 13.27 -14.59
C PRO A 169 10.59 12.64 -14.63
N PRO A 170 10.29 11.77 -15.61
CA PRO A 170 9.01 11.06 -15.63
C PRO A 170 8.71 10.35 -14.32
N LEU A 171 7.45 10.26 -13.93
CA LEU A 171 7.04 9.61 -12.68
C LEU A 171 7.61 8.18 -12.58
N MET A 172 8.26 7.88 -11.46
CA MET A 172 8.96 6.60 -11.19
C MET A 172 10.17 6.31 -12.10
N SER A 173 10.71 7.31 -12.81
CA SER A 173 11.94 7.14 -13.61
C SER A 173 13.23 7.39 -12.82
N GLY A 174 13.13 7.82 -11.56
CA GLY A 174 14.28 8.02 -10.69
C GLY A 174 15.15 6.76 -10.59
N ASN A 175 16.47 6.95 -10.57
CA ASN A 175 17.38 5.92 -10.08
C ASN A 175 16.99 5.65 -8.63
N PHE A 176 16.54 4.44 -8.31
CA PHE A 176 16.46 3.99 -6.91
C PHE A 176 17.89 4.04 -6.36
N CYS A 177 18.26 5.15 -5.75
CA CYS A 177 19.49 5.25 -4.97
C CYS A 177 19.24 4.38 -3.75
N VAL A 178 19.85 3.19 -3.76
CA VAL A 178 19.96 2.35 -2.58
C VAL A 178 20.92 3.12 -1.67
N CYS A 179 20.37 3.93 -0.76
CA CYS A 179 21.12 4.50 0.36
C CYS A 179 21.28 3.43 1.44
#